data_AF-A0A5C5W605-F1
#
_entry.id   AF-A0A5C5W605-F1
#
_cell.length_a   1.000
_cell.length_b   1.000
_cell.length_c   1.000
_cell.angle_alpha   90.00
_cell.angle_beta   90.00
_cell.angle_gamma   90.00
#
_symmetry.space_group_name_H-M   'P 1'
#
loop_
_entity.id
_entity.type
_entity.pdbx_description
1 polymer ?
#
loop_
_entity_poly.entity_id
_entity_poly.type
_entity_poly.pdbx_seq_one_letter_code
_entity_poly.pdbx_strand_id
1 'polypeptide(L)'
;MKLPSLSQPERYRGLYIFDFGEWTAVGYTAEEIAILLDSEVYKGGKVYKIHRASPDGRLEIRGISGVRFNTECGLFFYRDAGDDARRDFEELNAIADDTPPPSRAFVQLADRGSQVDRGRYVTALIYPAEFDDDVCRWLIECGFVGGDTVEGGVSHVSNYYGEQKTLLDRRQLWSSSVPSRSADEVLATVRLAVQR
;
A
#
# COMPACT_ATOMS: atom_id res chain seq x y z
N MET A 1 -18.44 14.49 -12.04
CA MET A 1 -18.48 13.02 -11.90
C MET A 1 -19.91 12.56 -11.65
N LYS A 2 -20.38 11.56 -12.42
CA LYS A 2 -21.65 10.86 -12.19
C LYS A 2 -21.34 9.39 -11.94
N LEU A 3 -21.68 8.88 -10.76
CA LEU A 3 -21.46 7.49 -10.38
C LEU A 3 -22.59 6.59 -10.89
N PRO A 4 -22.30 5.33 -11.27
CA PRO A 4 -23.33 4.34 -11.55
C PRO A 4 -24.10 3.96 -10.30
N SER A 5 -25.32 3.44 -10.48
CA SER A 5 -26.08 2.83 -9.39
C SER A 5 -25.43 1.50 -8.97
N LEU A 6 -25.23 1.32 -7.67
CA LEU A 6 -24.62 0.11 -7.09
C LEU A 6 -25.68 -0.65 -6.29
N SER A 7 -25.82 -1.95 -6.54
CA SER A 7 -26.77 -2.82 -5.84
C SER A 7 -26.29 -3.28 -4.45
N GLN A 8 -24.97 -3.32 -4.25
CA GLN A 8 -24.30 -3.73 -3.00
C GLN A 8 -23.10 -2.81 -2.71
N PRO A 9 -23.35 -1.52 -2.43
CA PRO A 9 -22.31 -0.49 -2.32
C PRO A 9 -21.21 -0.86 -1.31
N GLU A 10 -21.56 -1.53 -0.21
CA GLU A 10 -20.64 -1.98 0.84
C GLU A 10 -19.49 -2.86 0.33
N ARG A 11 -19.70 -3.65 -0.73
CA ARG A 11 -18.68 -4.54 -1.31
C ARG A 11 -17.56 -3.79 -2.02
N TYR A 12 -17.76 -2.51 -2.30
CA TYR A 12 -16.77 -1.66 -2.97
C TYR A 12 -15.91 -0.88 -1.98
N ARG A 13 -16.11 -1.04 -0.67
CA ARG A 13 -15.24 -0.44 0.34
C ARG A 13 -13.79 -0.90 0.12
N GLY A 14 -12.85 0.05 0.10
CA GLY A 14 -11.43 -0.21 -0.17
C GLY A 14 -11.08 -0.29 -1.66
N LEU A 15 -12.06 -0.40 -2.55
CA LEU A 15 -11.86 -0.33 -3.99
C LEU A 15 -11.86 1.12 -4.49
N TYR A 16 -11.58 1.26 -5.77
CA TYR A 16 -11.33 2.54 -6.40
C TYR A 16 -12.33 2.86 -7.50
N ILE A 17 -12.51 4.16 -7.70
CA ILE A 17 -13.27 4.77 -8.79
C ILE A 17 -12.26 5.45 -9.68
N PHE A 18 -12.39 5.23 -10.99
CA PHE A 18 -11.64 5.95 -12.00
C PHE A 18 -12.58 6.86 -12.78
N ASP A 19 -12.28 8.15 -12.80
CA ASP A 19 -12.99 9.17 -13.57
C ASP A 19 -12.21 9.46 -14.85
N PHE A 20 -12.76 9.01 -15.98
CA PHE A 20 -12.22 9.20 -17.32
C PHE A 20 -12.59 10.58 -17.91
N GLY A 21 -13.29 11.43 -17.15
CA GLY A 21 -13.80 12.73 -17.57
C GLY A 21 -15.22 12.65 -18.11
N GLU A 22 -15.46 11.83 -19.13
CA GLU A 22 -16.78 11.64 -19.74
C GLU A 22 -17.65 10.60 -19.00
N TRP A 23 -17.02 9.55 -18.46
CA TRP A 23 -17.68 8.51 -17.66
C TRP A 23 -16.81 8.13 -16.47
N THR A 24 -17.43 7.43 -15.52
CA THR A 24 -16.71 6.86 -14.39
C THR A 24 -16.97 5.38 -14.29
N ALA A 25 -15.99 4.65 -13.77
CA ALA A 25 -16.14 3.24 -13.45
C ALA A 25 -15.72 2.97 -12.01
N VAL A 26 -16.43 2.05 -11.36
CA VAL A 26 -16.32 1.74 -9.93
C VAL A 26 -15.87 0.29 -9.76
N GLY A 27 -14.99 0.05 -8.79
CA GLY A 27 -14.60 -1.31 -8.38
C GLY A 27 -13.25 -1.75 -8.91
N TYR A 28 -12.32 -0.84 -9.17
CA TYR A 28 -10.94 -1.19 -9.45
C TYR A 28 -10.16 -1.50 -8.17
N THR A 29 -9.17 -2.38 -8.24
CA THR A 29 -8.13 -2.50 -7.19
C THR A 29 -7.04 -1.45 -7.38
N ALA A 30 -6.13 -1.31 -6.40
CA ALA A 30 -5.02 -0.38 -6.53
C ALA A 30 -4.10 -0.73 -7.71
N GLU A 31 -3.86 -2.02 -7.96
CA GLU A 31 -3.03 -2.48 -9.07
C GLU A 31 -3.71 -2.20 -10.42
N GLU A 32 -5.03 -2.37 -10.52
CA GLU A 32 -5.78 -2.04 -11.73
C GLU A 32 -5.79 -0.53 -12.01
N ILE A 33 -5.81 0.30 -10.96
CA ILE A 33 -5.66 1.75 -11.11
C ILE A 33 -4.26 2.10 -11.63
N ALA A 34 -3.20 1.48 -11.12
CA ALA A 34 -1.85 1.71 -11.60
C ALA A 34 -1.73 1.44 -13.11
N ILE A 35 -2.33 0.34 -13.59
CA ILE A 35 -2.42 0.02 -15.02
C ILE A 35 -3.09 1.15 -15.82
N LEU A 36 -4.18 1.72 -15.31
CA LEU A 36 -4.87 2.84 -15.98
C LEU A 36 -4.04 4.13 -15.98
N LEU A 37 -3.32 4.40 -14.90
CA LEU A 37 -2.46 5.59 -14.79
C LEU A 37 -1.20 5.48 -15.66
N ASP A 38 -0.70 4.26 -15.91
CA ASP A 38 0.43 4.00 -16.80
C ASP A 38 0.03 3.97 -18.29
N SER A 39 -1.27 3.84 -18.58
CA SER A 39 -1.77 3.87 -19.96
C SER A 39 -1.67 5.28 -20.54
N GLU A 40 -1.03 5.41 -21.71
CA GLU A 40 -0.95 6.66 -22.47
C GLU A 40 -2.33 7.31 -22.72
N VAL A 41 -3.36 6.48 -22.88
CA VAL A 41 -4.73 6.94 -23.15
C VAL A 41 -5.42 7.46 -21.89
N TYR A 42 -5.11 6.90 -20.72
CA TYR A 42 -5.89 7.13 -19.49
C TYR A 42 -5.11 7.81 -18.36
N LYS A 43 -3.80 8.05 -18.51
CA LYS A 43 -2.94 8.69 -17.50
C LYS A 43 -3.43 10.03 -16.94
N GLY A 44 -4.31 10.73 -17.64
CA GLY A 44 -4.94 11.99 -17.20
C GLY A 44 -6.19 11.83 -16.32
N GLY A 45 -6.65 10.59 -16.08
CA GLY A 45 -7.85 10.32 -15.28
C GLY A 45 -7.67 10.65 -13.80
N LYS A 46 -8.80 10.81 -13.09
CA LYS A 46 -8.81 11.08 -11.65
C LYS A 46 -9.18 9.82 -10.90
N VAL A 47 -8.49 9.59 -9.78
CA VAL A 47 -8.70 8.41 -8.95
C VAL A 47 -9.32 8.80 -7.62
N TYR A 48 -10.27 7.99 -7.17
CA TYR A 48 -10.86 8.11 -5.85
C TYR A 48 -10.90 6.75 -5.15
N LYS A 49 -10.45 6.66 -3.89
CA LYS A 49 -10.60 5.47 -3.04
C LYS A 49 -11.94 5.55 -2.31
N ILE A 50 -12.69 4.46 -2.27
CA ILE A 50 -13.94 4.35 -1.52
C ILE A 50 -13.59 4.03 -0.06
N HIS A 51 -13.74 5.01 0.82
CA HIS A 51 -13.44 4.87 2.25
C HIS A 51 -14.62 4.25 3.02
N ARG A 52 -15.84 4.69 2.71
CA ARG A 52 -17.09 4.09 3.22
C ARG A 52 -18.12 4.00 2.11
N ALA A 53 -18.97 2.99 2.23
CA ALA A 53 -20.10 2.79 1.36
C ALA A 53 -21.31 2.37 2.20
N SER A 54 -22.36 3.17 2.14
CA SER A 54 -23.58 3.01 2.93
C SER A 54 -24.63 2.19 2.16
N PRO A 55 -25.51 1.43 2.85
CA PRO A 55 -26.55 0.63 2.19
C PRO A 55 -27.53 1.42 1.32
N ASP A 56 -27.65 2.73 1.56
CA ASP A 56 -28.46 3.67 0.77
C ASP A 56 -27.79 4.12 -0.54
N GLY A 57 -26.60 3.59 -0.85
CA GLY A 57 -25.82 3.91 -2.05
C GLY A 57 -24.89 5.11 -1.90
N ARG A 58 -24.82 5.77 -0.73
CA ARG A 58 -23.89 6.88 -0.51
C ARG A 58 -22.47 6.37 -0.35
N LEU A 59 -21.52 7.00 -1.04
CA LEU A 59 -20.09 6.71 -0.93
C LEU A 59 -19.35 7.89 -0.29
N GLU A 60 -18.50 7.61 0.70
CA GLU A 60 -17.44 8.52 1.12
C GLU A 60 -16.18 8.16 0.33
N ILE A 61 -15.69 9.11 -0.44
CA ILE A 61 -14.55 8.91 -1.33
C ILE A 61 -13.42 9.88 -1.00
N ARG A 62 -12.19 9.44 -1.22
CA ARG A 62 -10.99 10.25 -1.07
C ARG A 62 -10.27 10.34 -2.41
N GLY A 63 -10.02 11.55 -2.89
CA GLY A 63 -9.20 11.76 -4.10
C GLY A 63 -7.75 11.33 -3.84
N ILE A 64 -7.18 10.56 -4.76
CA ILE A 64 -5.79 10.10 -4.70
C ILE A 64 -5.05 10.70 -5.90
N SER A 65 -3.89 11.31 -5.66
CA SER A 65 -3.05 11.81 -6.74
C SER A 65 -2.39 10.64 -7.48
N GLY A 66 -2.27 10.73 -8.80
CA GLY A 66 -1.60 9.68 -9.59
C GLY A 66 -0.15 9.44 -9.16
N VAL A 67 0.56 10.51 -8.76
CA VAL A 67 1.93 10.42 -8.21
C VAL A 67 2.01 9.46 -7.02
N ARG A 68 0.98 9.42 -6.17
CA ARG A 68 0.99 8.62 -4.94
C ARG A 68 0.93 7.11 -5.22
N PHE A 69 0.33 6.68 -6.34
CA PHE A 69 0.31 5.26 -6.75
C PHE A 69 1.68 4.74 -7.19
N ASN A 70 2.54 5.63 -7.68
CA ASN A 70 3.87 5.28 -8.18
C ASN A 70 4.96 5.57 -7.14
N THR A 71 4.57 5.86 -5.90
CA THR A 71 5.49 6.22 -4.83
C THR A 71 5.42 5.18 -3.72
N GLU A 72 6.57 4.77 -3.21
CA GLU A 72 6.67 3.93 -2.03
C GLU A 72 6.71 4.79 -0.76
N CYS A 73 6.06 4.31 0.30
CA CYS A 73 6.23 4.78 1.66
C CYS A 73 6.85 3.65 2.49
N GLY A 74 7.37 3.96 3.65
CA GLY A 74 7.88 2.93 4.55
C GLY A 74 7.92 3.36 6.00
N LEU A 75 8.00 2.37 6.86
CA LEU A 75 8.24 2.48 8.29
C LEU A 75 9.56 1.77 8.61
N PHE A 76 10.42 2.43 9.37
CA PHE A 76 11.79 2.02 9.65
C PHE A 76 11.96 1.87 11.15
N PHE A 77 12.09 0.63 11.61
CA PHE A 77 12.23 0.27 13.02
C PHE A 77 13.71 0.04 13.32
N TYR A 78 14.34 1.00 13.98
CA TYR A 78 15.77 0.97 14.26
C TYR A 78 16.07 0.33 15.62
N ARG A 79 17.09 -0.52 15.67
CA ARG A 79 17.63 -1.14 16.89
C ARG A 79 19.15 -1.05 16.93
N ASP A 80 19.71 -0.97 18.12
CA ASP A 80 21.17 -1.05 18.31
C ASP A 80 21.68 -2.50 18.29
N ALA A 81 20.86 -3.45 18.75
CA ALA A 81 21.19 -4.86 18.83
C ALA A 81 20.60 -5.67 17.66
N GLY A 82 21.42 -6.54 17.07
CA GLY A 82 21.01 -7.36 15.91
C GLY A 82 19.94 -8.38 16.25
N ASP A 83 20.01 -8.98 17.45
CA ASP A 83 19.03 -9.98 17.90
C ASP A 83 17.64 -9.37 18.11
N ASP A 84 17.55 -8.13 18.58
CA ASP A 84 16.27 -7.44 18.73
C ASP A 84 15.70 -7.02 17.38
N ALA A 85 16.54 -6.55 16.44
CA ALA A 85 16.09 -6.27 15.07
C ALA A 85 15.59 -7.55 14.36
N ARG A 86 16.27 -8.67 14.57
CA ARG A 86 15.88 -9.99 14.05
C ARG A 86 14.52 -10.42 14.61
N ARG A 87 14.29 -10.21 15.91
CA ARG A 87 13.00 -10.47 16.55
C ARG A 87 11.89 -9.62 15.94
N ASP A 88 12.11 -8.31 15.78
CA ASP A 88 11.14 -7.41 15.14
C ASP A 88 10.80 -7.87 13.72
N PHE A 89 11.82 -8.29 12.93
CA PHE A 89 11.63 -8.82 11.58
C PHE A 89 10.79 -10.09 11.58
N GLU A 90 11.10 -11.06 12.44
CA GLU A 90 10.38 -12.33 12.53
C GLU A 90 8.94 -12.15 13.02
N GLU A 91 8.74 -11.29 14.03
CA GLU A 91 7.41 -10.96 14.56
C GLU A 91 6.53 -10.31 13.50
N LEU A 92 7.04 -9.31 12.77
CA LEU A 92 6.28 -8.64 11.71
C LEU A 92 5.87 -9.61 10.60
N ASN A 93 6.74 -10.56 10.27
CA ASN A 93 6.46 -11.60 9.30
C ASN A 93 5.41 -12.60 9.81
N ALA A 94 5.48 -13.00 11.09
CA ALA A 94 4.49 -13.86 11.71
C ALA A 94 3.11 -13.20 11.80
N ILE A 95 3.06 -11.91 12.13
CA ILE A 95 1.82 -11.11 12.10
C ILE A 95 1.23 -11.09 10.70
N ALA A 96 2.05 -10.88 9.66
CA ALA A 96 1.59 -10.85 8.28
C ALA A 96 1.10 -12.22 7.75
N ASP A 97 1.58 -13.32 8.33
CA ASP A 97 1.10 -14.67 8.00
C ASP A 97 -0.29 -14.95 8.60
N ASP A 98 -0.55 -14.44 9.81
CA ASP A 98 -1.84 -14.61 10.49
C ASP A 98 -2.89 -13.59 10.01
N THR A 99 -2.49 -12.32 9.95
CA THR A 99 -3.32 -11.18 9.54
C THR A 99 -2.61 -10.44 8.41
N PRO A 100 -2.91 -10.76 7.14
CA PRO A 100 -2.24 -10.16 5.99
C PRO A 100 -2.34 -8.63 5.95
N PRO A 101 -1.30 -7.91 5.49
CA PRO A 101 -1.34 -6.47 5.35
C PRO A 101 -2.38 -6.01 4.31
N PRO A 102 -2.79 -4.72 4.36
CA PRO A 102 -3.79 -4.17 3.44
C PRO A 102 -3.32 -4.09 1.99
N SER A 103 -2.01 -4.18 1.74
CA SER A 103 -1.39 -4.18 0.42
C SER A 103 -0.15 -5.07 0.40
N ARG A 104 0.34 -5.37 -0.80
CA ARG A 104 1.66 -6.00 -0.96
C ARG A 104 2.73 -5.07 -0.37
N ALA A 105 3.61 -5.65 0.44
CA ALA A 105 4.70 -4.93 1.08
C ALA A 105 5.99 -5.75 1.06
N PHE A 106 7.13 -5.11 1.34
CA PHE A 106 8.38 -5.77 1.62
C PHE A 106 8.79 -5.50 3.07
N VAL A 107 9.22 -6.56 3.76
CA VAL A 107 9.97 -6.44 5.02
C VAL A 107 11.43 -6.74 4.72
N GLN A 108 12.31 -5.87 5.16
CA GLN A 108 13.76 -6.00 4.99
C GLN A 108 14.44 -5.83 6.32
N LEU A 109 15.47 -6.64 6.58
CA LEU A 109 16.36 -6.45 7.72
C LEU A 109 17.76 -6.15 7.20
N ALA A 110 18.33 -5.02 7.62
CA ALA A 110 19.63 -4.56 7.19
C ALA A 110 20.53 -4.13 8.36
N ASP A 111 21.84 -4.30 8.18
CA ASP A 111 22.90 -3.74 9.01
C ASP A 111 23.47 -2.49 8.32
N ARG A 112 23.32 -1.33 8.95
CA ARG A 112 23.79 -0.02 8.49
C ARG A 112 25.28 0.22 8.78
N GLY A 113 25.94 -0.75 9.42
CA GLY A 113 27.39 -0.75 9.66
C GLY A 113 27.79 -0.18 11.02
N SER A 114 29.02 -0.49 11.44
CA SER A 114 29.54 -0.12 12.76
C SER A 114 29.92 1.36 12.92
N GLN A 115 29.81 2.16 11.84
CA GLN A 115 30.10 3.60 11.86
C GLN A 115 28.88 4.42 12.27
N VAL A 116 27.72 3.78 12.43
CA VAL A 116 26.48 4.43 12.84
C VAL A 116 26.40 4.42 14.36
N ASP A 117 26.27 5.61 14.96
CA ASP A 117 26.27 5.78 16.43
C ASP A 117 25.05 5.14 17.11
N ARG A 118 23.88 5.14 16.45
CA ARG A 118 22.62 4.55 16.93
C ARG A 118 21.74 4.03 15.80
N GLY A 119 20.96 2.99 16.09
CA GLY A 119 20.08 2.36 15.13
C GLY A 119 20.86 1.64 14.04
N ARG A 120 21.90 0.88 14.43
CA ARG A 120 22.75 0.13 13.50
C ARG A 120 21.92 -0.84 12.65
N TYR A 121 20.94 -1.51 13.25
CA TYR A 121 20.07 -2.43 12.55
C TYR A 121 18.73 -1.76 12.27
N VAL A 122 18.16 -2.08 11.11
CA VAL A 122 16.84 -1.58 10.72
C VAL A 122 15.99 -2.71 10.17
N THR A 123 14.77 -2.81 10.69
CA THR A 123 13.69 -3.54 10.06
C THR A 123 12.85 -2.53 9.29
N ALA A 124 12.88 -2.61 7.96
CA ALA A 124 12.15 -1.70 7.07
C ALA A 124 10.91 -2.41 6.51
N LEU A 125 9.73 -1.80 6.71
CA LEU A 125 8.47 -2.18 6.08
C LEU A 125 8.16 -1.17 4.97
N ILE A 126 8.24 -1.59 3.71
CA ILE A 126 8.07 -0.72 2.53
C ILE A 126 6.83 -1.16 1.75
N TYR A 127 5.96 -0.20 1.42
CA TYR A 127 4.66 -0.45 0.80
C TYR A 127 4.23 0.74 -0.09
N PRO A 128 3.24 0.57 -0.97
CA PRO A 128 2.74 1.67 -1.78
C PRO A 128 2.12 2.80 -0.93
N ALA A 129 2.49 4.06 -1.21
CA ALA A 129 2.22 5.21 -0.33
C ALA A 129 0.74 5.56 -0.14
N GLU A 130 -0.14 5.09 -1.02
CA GLU A 130 -1.60 5.18 -0.90
C GLU A 130 -2.18 4.32 0.23
N PHE A 131 -1.43 3.34 0.72
CA PHE A 131 -1.82 2.48 1.84
C PHE A 131 -1.26 2.92 3.20
N ASP A 132 -0.58 4.05 3.28
CA ASP A 132 0.11 4.51 4.51
C ASP A 132 -0.77 4.52 5.76
N ASP A 133 -1.96 5.12 5.69
CA ASP A 133 -2.91 5.14 6.79
C ASP A 133 -3.39 3.72 7.18
N ASP A 134 -3.57 2.85 6.18
CA ASP A 134 -4.12 1.52 6.38
C ASP A 134 -3.05 0.55 6.93
N VAL A 135 -1.79 0.68 6.50
CA VAL A 135 -0.66 -0.09 7.06
C VAL A 135 -0.38 0.34 8.49
N CYS A 136 -0.39 1.64 8.79
CA CYS A 136 -0.27 2.12 10.16
C CYS A 136 -1.38 1.57 11.06
N ARG A 137 -2.63 1.59 10.57
CA ARG A 137 -3.77 1.01 11.31
C ARG A 137 -3.59 -0.50 11.53
N TRP A 138 -3.20 -1.24 10.49
CA TRP A 138 -2.96 -2.67 10.55
C TRP A 138 -1.92 -3.03 11.62
N LEU A 139 -0.79 -2.32 11.68
CA LEU A 139 0.23 -2.53 12.71
C LEU A 139 -0.31 -2.29 14.13
N ILE A 140 -1.10 -1.24 14.32
CA ILE A 140 -1.73 -0.92 15.61
C ILE A 140 -2.74 -2.01 16.01
N GLU A 141 -3.58 -2.45 15.08
CA GLU A 141 -4.59 -3.50 15.32
C GLU A 141 -3.95 -4.85 15.65
N CYS A 142 -2.81 -5.16 15.03
CA CYS A 142 -2.02 -6.36 15.32
C CYS A 142 -1.15 -6.22 16.59
N GLY A 143 -1.08 -5.03 17.18
CA GLY A 143 -0.29 -4.78 18.40
C GLY A 143 1.22 -4.85 18.19
N PHE A 144 1.71 -4.63 16.96
CA PHE A 144 3.14 -4.66 16.68
C PHE A 144 3.88 -3.50 17.37
N VAL A 145 4.95 -3.82 18.10
CA VAL A 145 5.80 -2.82 18.77
C VAL A 145 7.27 -3.13 18.49
N GLY A 146 7.77 -2.60 17.36
CA GLY A 146 9.16 -2.75 16.94
C GLY A 146 9.97 -1.46 17.08
N GLY A 147 11.30 -1.60 17.06
CA GLY A 147 12.26 -0.50 17.11
C GLY A 147 12.41 0.17 18.47
N ASP A 148 13.59 0.75 18.69
CA ASP A 148 13.86 1.73 19.76
C ASP A 148 13.51 3.15 19.27
N THR A 149 13.60 3.34 17.96
CA THR A 149 13.21 4.56 17.25
C THR A 149 12.51 4.15 15.96
N VAL A 150 11.46 4.87 15.61
CA VAL A 150 10.66 4.62 14.41
C VAL A 150 10.62 5.88 13.57
N GLU A 151 10.96 5.75 12.31
CA GLU A 151 10.79 6.80 11.31
C GLU A 151 9.86 6.30 10.20
N GLY A 152 9.20 7.23 9.52
CA GLY A 152 8.24 6.87 8.47
C GLY A 152 8.07 7.95 7.42
N GLY A 153 7.65 7.52 6.24
CA GLY A 153 7.30 8.42 5.14
C GLY A 153 8.04 8.12 3.85
N VAL A 154 7.55 8.75 2.78
CA VAL A 154 8.11 8.63 1.41
C VAL A 154 9.58 9.03 1.34
N SER A 155 9.98 10.11 2.03
CA SER A 155 11.36 10.60 2.02
C SER A 155 12.34 9.61 2.65
N HIS A 156 11.90 8.85 3.66
CA HIS A 156 12.76 7.86 4.32
C HIS A 156 13.03 6.64 3.45
N VAL A 157 12.12 6.29 2.53
CA VAL A 157 12.36 5.23 1.54
C VAL A 157 13.52 5.57 0.62
N SER A 158 13.54 6.79 0.07
CA SER A 158 14.64 7.26 -0.78
C SER A 158 15.98 7.26 -0.04
N ASN A 159 15.99 7.74 1.22
CA ASN A 159 17.18 7.73 2.07
C ASN A 159 17.64 6.30 2.35
N TYR A 160 16.70 5.43 2.71
CA TYR A 160 16.97 4.02 2.98
C TYR A 160 17.61 3.36 1.76
N TYR A 161 17.08 3.53 0.55
CA TYR A 161 17.71 2.95 -0.64
C TYR A 161 19.07 3.55 -0.98
N GLY A 162 19.28 4.84 -0.75
CA GLY A 162 20.56 5.52 -0.98
C GLY A 162 21.66 5.19 0.05
N GLU A 163 21.29 4.70 1.23
CA GLU A 163 22.23 4.37 2.30
C GLU A 163 23.05 3.11 2.00
N GLN A 164 24.37 3.18 2.29
CA GLN A 164 25.24 2.02 2.29
C GLN A 164 24.92 1.12 3.49
N LYS A 165 24.47 -0.10 3.21
CA LYS A 165 24.06 -1.08 4.22
C LYS A 165 24.23 -2.49 3.67
N THR A 166 24.28 -3.47 4.57
CA THR A 166 24.24 -4.89 4.21
C THR A 166 22.84 -5.42 4.47
N LEU A 167 22.15 -5.84 3.41
CA LEU A 167 20.85 -6.50 3.54
C LEU A 167 21.07 -7.91 4.09
N LEU A 168 20.54 -8.17 5.28
CA LEU A 168 20.65 -9.45 5.96
C LEU A 168 19.51 -10.38 5.56
N ASP A 169 18.31 -9.84 5.37
CA ASP A 169 17.12 -10.62 5.01
C ASP A 169 16.07 -9.76 4.29
N ARG A 170 15.21 -10.42 3.51
CA ARG A 170 14.09 -9.80 2.81
C ARG A 170 12.96 -10.79 2.60
N ARG A 171 11.75 -10.36 2.94
CA ARG A 171 10.51 -11.09 2.67
C ARG A 171 9.47 -10.19 2.01
N GLN A 172 8.71 -10.75 1.07
CA GLN A 172 7.53 -10.10 0.51
C GLN A 172 6.30 -10.55 1.29
N LEU A 173 5.48 -9.58 1.67
CA LEU A 173 4.17 -9.79 2.28
C LEU A 173 3.09 -9.66 1.21
N TRP A 174 2.07 -10.50 1.30
CA TRP A 174 0.94 -10.52 0.38
C TRP A 174 -0.31 -9.98 1.06
N SER A 175 -1.14 -9.23 0.34
CA SER A 175 -2.41 -8.74 0.86
C SER A 175 -3.50 -9.80 0.82
N SER A 176 -4.52 -9.63 1.66
CA SER A 176 -5.78 -10.39 1.58
C SER A 176 -6.78 -9.83 0.56
N SER A 177 -6.36 -8.90 -0.30
CA SER A 177 -7.25 -8.15 -1.18
C SER A 177 -7.81 -9.00 -2.34
N VAL A 178 -8.91 -8.51 -2.93
CA VAL A 178 -9.51 -9.15 -4.10
C VAL A 178 -8.47 -9.22 -5.23
N PRO A 179 -8.35 -10.36 -5.93
CA PRO A 179 -7.41 -10.48 -7.04
C PRO A 179 -7.61 -9.39 -8.09
N SER A 180 -6.48 -8.87 -8.57
CA SER A 180 -6.42 -7.88 -9.66
C SER A 180 -6.37 -8.60 -11.00
N ARG A 181 -7.11 -8.07 -11.99
CA ARG A 181 -7.09 -8.56 -13.37
C ARG A 181 -5.80 -8.19 -14.08
N SER A 182 -5.52 -8.86 -15.19
CA SER A 182 -4.40 -8.51 -16.06
C SER A 182 -4.61 -7.16 -16.76
N ALA A 183 -3.53 -6.56 -17.27
CA ALA A 183 -3.61 -5.28 -17.98
C ALA A 183 -4.55 -5.34 -19.19
N ASP A 184 -4.48 -6.39 -19.99
CA ASP A 184 -5.33 -6.56 -21.17
C ASP A 184 -6.83 -6.64 -20.79
N GLU A 185 -7.15 -7.35 -19.71
CA GLU A 185 -8.53 -7.46 -19.21
C GLU A 185 -9.05 -6.13 -18.66
N VAL A 186 -8.22 -5.39 -17.92
CA VAL A 186 -8.57 -4.06 -17.40
C VAL A 186 -8.86 -3.12 -18.57
N LEU A 187 -7.94 -3.04 -19.53
CA LEU A 187 -8.05 -2.14 -20.69
C LEU A 187 -9.24 -2.51 -21.59
N ALA A 188 -9.56 -3.80 -21.74
CA ALA A 188 -10.73 -4.25 -22.49
C ALA A 188 -12.07 -3.90 -21.83
N THR A 189 -12.09 -3.65 -20.52
CA THR A 189 -13.33 -3.49 -19.72
C THR A 189 -13.54 -2.08 -19.18
N VAL A 190 -12.72 -1.09 -19.57
CA VAL A 190 -12.82 0.31 -19.09
C VAL A 190 -14.16 1.01 -19.34
N ARG A 191 -14.97 0.49 -20.28
CA ARG A 191 -16.31 1.00 -20.60
C ARG A 191 -17.43 0.38 -19.74
N LEU A 192 -17.13 -0.61 -18.92
CA LEU A 192 -18.08 -1.12 -17.92
C LEU A 192 -18.13 -0.12 -16.75
N ALA A 193 -19.33 0.35 -16.42
CA ALA A 193 -19.50 1.30 -15.32
C ALA A 193 -19.18 0.67 -13.95
N VAL A 194 -19.36 -0.65 -13.84
CA VAL A 194 -19.07 -1.44 -12.64
C VAL A 194 -18.14 -2.58 -13.03
N GLN A 195 -17.02 -2.69 -12.33
CA GLN A 195 -15.91 -3.58 -12.70
C GLN A 195 -16.00 -4.96 -12.05
N ARG A 196 -16.84 -5.13 -11.03
CA ARG A 196 -17.08 -6.38 -10.30
C ARG A 196 -18.38 -6.33 -9.51
#